data_AF-A0A930Z1L7-F1
#
_entry.id   AF-A0A930Z1L7-F1
#
_cell.length_a   1.000
_cell.length_b   1.000
_cell.length_c   1.000
_cell.angle_alpha   90.00
_cell.angle_beta   90.00
_cell.angle_gamma   90.00
#
_symmetry.space_group_name_H-M   'P 1'
#
loop_
_entity.id
_entity.type
_entity.pdbx_description
1 polymer ?
#
loop_
_entity_poly.entity_id
_entity_poly.type
_entity_poly.pdbx_seq_one_letter_code
_entity_poly.pdbx_strand_id
1 'polypeptide(L)'
;MTVFEVEGGPRLELPDEPLDLKVGLRDALLDGQDWRKGFSDDICIGLWVWGRWQPALEPSGMSREEFVDIVIADKRELWLWLMGERQWIQFLSGLAGRVVRRLPAPSRS
;
A
#
# COMPACT_ATOMS: atom_id res chain seq x y z
N MET A 1 -13.64 -2.63 -12.71
CA MET A 1 -12.53 -2.74 -11.74
C MET A 1 -11.24 -2.71 -12.54
N THR A 2 -10.45 -1.64 -12.40
CA THR A 2 -9.14 -1.57 -13.06
C THR A 2 -8.17 -2.42 -12.26
N VAL A 3 -7.29 -3.16 -12.92
CA VAL A 3 -6.40 -4.14 -12.30
C VAL A 3 -4.99 -3.90 -12.82
N PHE A 4 -4.00 -3.90 -11.93
CA PHE A 4 -2.60 -4.01 -12.28
C PHE A 4 -2.30 -5.45 -12.70
N GLU A 5 -1.93 -5.64 -13.95
CA GLU A 5 -1.18 -6.82 -14.35
C GLU A 5 0.30 -6.51 -14.11
N VAL A 6 0.84 -7.05 -13.02
CA VAL A 6 2.26 -6.95 -12.75
C VAL A 6 2.94 -8.14 -13.41
N GLU A 7 3.93 -7.90 -14.26
CA GLU A 7 4.60 -8.95 -15.02
C GLU A 7 5.17 -10.04 -14.08
N GLY A 8 4.66 -11.28 -14.23
CA GLY A 8 5.04 -12.41 -13.39
C GLY A 8 4.45 -12.44 -11.98
N GLY A 9 3.52 -11.54 -11.64
CA GLY A 9 2.86 -11.45 -10.34
C GLY A 9 1.33 -11.63 -10.39
N PRO A 10 0.65 -11.65 -9.22
CA PRO A 10 -0.80 -11.72 -9.15
C PRO A 10 -1.44 -10.42 -9.68
N ARG A 11 -2.71 -10.54 -10.09
CA ARG A 11 -3.56 -9.41 -10.48
C ARG A 11 -3.97 -8.62 -9.26
N LEU A 12 -3.48 -7.38 -9.14
CA LEU A 12 -3.79 -6.50 -8.01
C LEU A 12 -4.83 -5.47 -8.41
N GLU A 13 -5.81 -5.22 -7.56
CA GLU A 13 -6.81 -4.17 -7.81
C GLU A 13 -6.14 -2.78 -7.89
N LEU A 14 -6.57 -1.94 -8.84
CA LEU A 14 -6.30 -0.50 -8.81
C LEU A 14 -7.55 0.19 -8.24
N PRO A 15 -7.60 0.42 -6.92
CA PRO A 15 -8.74 1.11 -6.34
C PRO A 15 -8.63 2.63 -6.56
N ASP A 16 -9.78 3.28 -6.52
CA ASP A 16 -9.87 4.74 -6.52
C ASP A 16 -9.14 5.36 -5.32
N GLU A 17 -8.72 6.61 -5.44
CA GLU A 17 -8.02 7.31 -4.36
C GLU A 17 -8.93 7.44 -3.13
N PRO A 18 -8.51 6.99 -1.93
CA PRO A 18 -9.30 7.12 -0.72
C PRO A 18 -9.18 8.55 -0.17
N LEU A 19 -9.86 9.50 -0.81
CA LEU A 19 -9.77 10.93 -0.49
C LEU A 19 -10.12 11.24 0.97
N ASP A 20 -11.15 10.62 1.53
CA ASP A 20 -11.55 10.84 2.92
C ASP A 20 -10.45 10.41 3.91
N LEU A 21 -9.81 9.25 3.65
CA LEU A 21 -8.70 8.77 4.47
C LEU A 21 -7.45 9.65 4.30
N LYS A 22 -7.22 10.15 3.08
CA LYS A 22 -6.13 11.09 2.79
C LYS A 22 -6.28 12.38 3.59
N VAL A 23 -7.47 12.96 3.58
CA VAL A 23 -7.78 14.21 4.32
C VAL A 23 -7.62 13.97 5.82
N GLY A 24 -8.27 12.93 6.36
CA GLY A 24 -8.18 12.63 7.79
C GLY A 24 -6.75 12.37 8.27
N LEU A 25 -5.95 11.64 7.49
CA LEU A 25 -4.54 11.40 7.82
C LEU A 25 -3.70 12.68 7.71
N ARG A 26 -3.95 13.51 6.71
CA ARG A 26 -3.24 14.79 6.55
C ARG A 26 -3.54 15.75 7.69
N ASP A 27 -4.80 15.88 8.11
CA ASP A 27 -5.20 16.78 9.18
C ASP A 27 -4.57 16.35 10.52
N ALA A 28 -4.61 15.05 10.83
CA ALA A 28 -3.93 14.50 12.01
C ALA A 28 -2.42 14.78 12.04
N LEU A 29 -1.76 14.74 10.87
CA LEU A 29 -0.35 15.07 10.73
C LEU A 29 -0.07 16.57 10.96
N LEU A 30 -0.94 17.44 10.45
CA LEU A 30 -0.82 18.90 10.62
C LEU A 30 -1.08 19.33 12.06
N ASP A 31 -1.94 18.60 12.78
CA ASP A 31 -2.23 18.80 14.21
C ASP A 31 -1.08 18.34 15.12
N GLY A 32 0.05 17.91 14.55
CA GLY A 32 1.27 17.58 15.28
C GLY A 32 1.28 16.19 15.91
N GLN A 33 0.37 15.30 15.49
CA GLN A 33 0.48 13.89 15.86
C GLN A 33 1.79 13.31 15.31
N ASP A 34 2.47 12.52 16.13
CA ASP A 34 3.70 11.86 15.70
C ASP A 34 3.36 10.89 14.57
N TRP A 35 3.75 11.25 13.36
CA TRP A 35 3.54 10.47 12.16
C TRP A 35 4.12 9.04 12.28
N ARG A 36 5.12 8.82 13.15
CA ARG A 36 5.70 7.50 13.43
C ARG A 36 4.82 6.65 14.33
N LYS A 37 4.02 7.27 15.21
CA LYS A 37 3.02 6.60 16.06
C LYS A 37 1.67 6.45 15.35
N GLY A 38 1.26 7.42 14.53
CA GLY A 38 0.07 7.31 13.68
C GLY A 38 0.19 6.22 12.60
N PHE A 39 1.42 5.79 12.27
CA PHE A 39 1.70 4.64 11.42
C PHE A 39 1.64 3.30 12.18
N SER A 40 1.94 3.30 13.48
CA SER A 40 2.14 2.07 14.27
C SER A 40 0.84 1.48 14.81
N ASP A 41 -0.23 2.26 14.88
CA ASP A 41 -1.53 1.77 15.38
C ASP A 41 -2.37 1.08 14.28
N ASP A 42 -1.72 0.54 13.23
CA ASP A 42 -2.28 -0.05 12.00
C ASP A 42 -2.52 0.92 10.82
N ILE A 43 -1.46 1.24 10.07
CA ILE A 43 -1.42 2.07 8.84
C ILE A 43 -2.78 2.14 8.09
N CYS A 44 -3.56 3.18 8.30
CA CYS A 44 -4.93 3.30 7.76
C CYS A 44 -4.99 3.13 6.22
N ILE A 45 -4.03 3.71 5.49
CA ILE A 45 -3.92 3.54 4.03
C ILE A 45 -3.33 2.18 3.64
N GLY A 46 -2.30 1.72 4.36
CA GLY A 46 -1.69 0.42 4.13
C GLY A 46 -2.69 -0.71 4.31
N LEU A 47 -3.39 -0.75 5.44
CA LEU A 47 -4.47 -1.69 5.70
C LEU A 47 -5.62 -1.59 4.71
N TRP A 48 -5.99 -0.37 4.33
CA TRP A 48 -7.05 -0.16 3.35
C TRP A 48 -6.66 -0.72 1.97
N VAL A 49 -5.38 -0.61 1.57
CA VAL A 49 -4.85 -1.27 0.37
C VAL A 49 -4.79 -2.79 0.56
N TRP A 50 -4.31 -3.24 1.72
CA TRP A 50 -4.27 -4.66 2.07
C TRP A 50 -5.64 -5.32 1.92
N GLY A 51 -6.72 -4.72 2.45
CA GLY A 51 -8.07 -5.27 2.33
C GLY A 51 -8.55 -5.52 0.90
N ARG A 52 -7.94 -4.87 -0.09
CA ARG A 52 -8.24 -5.06 -1.52
C ARG A 52 -7.28 -6.01 -2.21
N TRP A 53 -6.03 -6.05 -1.76
CA TRP A 53 -5.00 -6.89 -2.36
C TRP A 53 -4.88 -8.26 -1.68
N GLN A 54 -5.37 -8.41 -0.45
CA GLN A 54 -5.35 -9.64 0.34
C GLN A 54 -5.87 -10.86 -0.44
N PRO A 55 -6.99 -10.81 -1.17
CA PRO A 55 -7.47 -11.96 -1.94
C PRO A 55 -6.49 -12.47 -3.01
N ALA A 56 -5.60 -11.61 -3.50
CA ALA A 56 -4.60 -11.95 -4.50
C ALA A 56 -3.21 -12.26 -3.89
N LEU A 57 -2.86 -11.59 -2.80
CA LEU A 57 -1.55 -11.66 -2.16
C LEU A 57 -1.42 -12.81 -1.18
N GLU A 58 -2.44 -13.07 -0.37
CA GLU A 58 -2.38 -14.12 0.67
C GLU A 58 -2.24 -15.53 0.05
N PRO A 59 -2.98 -15.90 -1.02
CA PRO A 59 -2.73 -17.16 -1.72
C PRO A 59 -1.36 -17.23 -2.41
N SER A 60 -0.76 -16.08 -2.70
CA SER A 60 0.58 -15.98 -3.28
C SER A 60 1.70 -16.04 -2.22
N GLY A 61 1.34 -16.24 -0.95
CA GLY A 61 2.29 -16.44 0.15
C GLY A 61 2.78 -15.16 0.81
N MET A 62 2.06 -14.04 0.66
CA MET A 62 2.35 -12.81 1.40
C MET A 62 1.40 -12.65 2.58
N SER A 63 1.97 -12.44 3.77
CA SER A 63 1.23 -12.09 4.98
C SER A 63 0.91 -10.60 5.07
N ARG A 64 -0.04 -10.26 5.94
CA ARG A 64 -0.38 -8.86 6.26
C ARG A 64 0.82 -8.14 6.87
N GLU A 65 1.56 -8.81 7.74
CA GLU A 65 2.72 -8.26 8.44
C GLU A 65 3.83 -7.91 7.45
N GLU A 66 4.15 -8.81 6.53
CA GLU A 66 5.13 -8.53 5.46
C GLU A 66 4.67 -7.38 4.56
N PHE A 67 3.38 -7.33 4.21
CA PHE A 67 2.84 -6.21 3.45
C PHE A 67 2.98 -4.88 4.19
N VAL A 68 2.67 -4.85 5.50
CA VAL A 68 2.84 -3.67 6.35
C VAL A 68 4.30 -3.22 6.38
N ASP A 69 5.25 -4.14 6.52
CA ASP A 69 6.68 -3.82 6.48
C ASP A 69 7.09 -3.18 5.15
N ILE A 70 6.52 -3.63 4.03
CA ILE A 70 6.75 -3.03 2.72
C ILE A 70 6.23 -1.59 2.67
N VAL A 71 5.03 -1.32 3.20
CA VAL A 71 4.45 0.02 3.23
C VAL A 71 5.25 0.95 4.15
N ILE A 72 5.73 0.46 5.29
CA ILE A 72 6.61 1.21 6.21
C ILE A 72 7.93 1.57 5.52
N ALA A 73 8.53 0.61 4.80
CA ALA A 73 9.72 0.85 4.01
C ALA A 73 9.47 1.89 2.89
N ASP A 74 8.22 1.99 2.41
CA ASP A 74 7.78 2.94 1.38
C ASP A 74 7.18 4.25 1.92
N LYS A 75 7.35 4.54 3.22
CA LYS A 75 6.78 5.71 3.91
C LYS A 75 7.00 7.05 3.20
N ARG A 76 8.13 7.21 2.51
CA ARG A 76 8.45 8.45 1.78
C ARG A 76 7.49 8.67 0.62
N GLU A 77 7.15 7.62 -0.11
CA GLU A 77 6.25 7.73 -1.27
C GLU A 77 4.80 7.95 -0.83
N LEU A 78 4.42 7.34 0.29
CA LEU A 78 3.15 7.65 0.93
C LEU A 78 3.08 9.12 1.37
N TRP A 79 4.17 9.63 1.98
CA TRP A 79 4.25 11.04 2.38
C TRP A 79 4.09 12.00 1.19
N LEU A 80 4.79 11.75 0.08
CA LEU A 80 4.65 12.57 -1.13
C LEU A 80 3.21 12.58 -1.66
N TRP A 81 2.52 11.44 -1.61
CA TRP A 81 1.11 11.37 -2.01
C TRP A 81 0.20 12.15 -1.05
N LEU A 82 0.40 12.04 0.27
CA LEU A 82 -0.35 12.78 1.28
C LEU A 82 -0.21 14.29 1.11
N MET A 83 0.99 14.77 0.82
CA MET A 83 1.28 16.19 0.59
C MET A 83 0.82 16.70 -0.78
N GLY A 84 0.39 15.80 -1.68
CA GLY A 84 -0.03 16.15 -3.03
C GLY A 84 1.12 16.31 -4.04
N GLU A 85 2.33 15.92 -3.67
CA GLU A 85 3.52 15.91 -4.53
C GLU A 85 3.59 14.66 -5.43
N ARG A 86 2.76 13.65 -5.16
CA ARG A 86 2.66 12.42 -5.94
C ARG A 86 1.21 12.02 -6.19
N GLN A 87 0.93 11.50 -7.38
CA GLN A 87 -0.39 10.98 -7.72
C GLN A 87 -0.65 9.61 -7.09
N TRP A 88 -1.91 9.32 -6.76
CA TRP A 88 -2.32 8.03 -6.19
C TRP A 88 -1.87 6.83 -7.03
N ILE A 89 -2.08 6.89 -8.35
CA ILE A 89 -1.68 5.82 -9.27
C ILE A 89 -0.16 5.59 -9.28
N GLN A 90 0.64 6.64 -9.15
CA GLN A 90 2.11 6.53 -9.10
C GLN A 90 2.57 5.87 -7.79
N PHE A 91 1.94 6.24 -6.66
CA PHE A 91 2.19 5.59 -5.38
C PHE A 91 1.81 4.11 -5.42
N LEU A 92 0.57 3.78 -5.84
CA LEU A 92 0.11 2.39 -5.92
C LEU A 92 0.94 1.54 -6.88
N SER A 93 1.32 2.07 -8.04
CA SER A 93 2.14 1.32 -9.01
C SER A 93 3.52 0.99 -8.44
N GLY A 94 4.14 1.94 -7.72
CA GLY A 94 5.41 1.74 -7.03
C GLY A 94 5.30 0.69 -5.92
N LEU A 95 4.23 0.75 -5.12
CA LEU A 95 3.94 -0.22 -4.07
C LEU A 95 3.69 -1.62 -4.64
N ALA A 96 2.87 -1.74 -5.69
CA ALA A 96 2.58 -3.00 -6.37
C ALA A 96 3.86 -3.70 -6.85
N GLY A 97 4.77 -2.96 -7.49
CA GLY A 97 6.05 -3.51 -7.92
C GLY A 97 6.94 -3.97 -6.75
N ARG A 98 6.92 -3.27 -5.61
CA ARG A 98 7.65 -3.66 -4.39
C ARG A 98 7.07 -4.91 -3.74
N VAL A 99 5.76 -5.06 -3.78
CA VAL A 99 5.01 -6.22 -3.29
C VAL A 99 5.35 -7.44 -4.14
N VAL A 100 5.23 -7.34 -5.46
CA VAL A 100 5.47 -8.48 -6.36
C VAL A 100 6.91 -8.97 -6.30
N ARG A 101 7.89 -8.08 -6.19
CA ARG A 101 9.30 -8.47 -6.02
C ARG A 101 9.61 -9.21 -4.72
N ARG A 102 8.72 -9.13 -3.73
CA ARG A 102 8.87 -9.81 -2.44
C ARG A 102 8.02 -11.06 -2.32
N LEU A 103 7.15 -11.32 -3.29
CA LEU A 103 6.41 -12.58 -3.29
C LEU A 103 7.39 -13.75 -3.40
N PRO A 104 7.11 -14.86 -2.70
CA PRO A 104 7.80 -16.12 -2.95
C PRO A 104 7.79 -16.43 -4.44
N ALA A 105 8.91 -16.95 -4.95
CA ALA A 105 8.94 -17.44 -6.33
C ALA A 105 7.83 -18.49 -6.50
N PRO A 106 7.06 -18.47 -7.60
CA PRO A 106 6.01 -19.46 -7.81
C PRO A 106 6.65 -20.84 -7.75
N SER A 107 6.25 -21.61 -6.74
CA SER A 107 6.62 -23.01 -6.62
C SER A 107 6.10 -23.72 -7.87
N ARG A 108 7.00 -24.03 -8.80
CA ARG A 108 6.71 -24.89 -9.94
C ARG A 108 6.43 -26.28 -9.38
N SER A 109 5.16 -26.56 -9.09
CA SER A 109 4.63 -27.91 -8.92
C SER A 109 4.32 -28.51 -10.27
#